data_AF-A0A960LRJ2-F1
#
_entry.id   AF-A0A960LRJ2-F1
#
_cell.length_a   1.000
_cell.length_b   1.000
_cell.length_c   1.000
_cell.angle_alpha   90.00
_cell.angle_beta   90.00
_cell.angle_gamma   90.00
#
_symmetry.space_group_name_H-M   'P 1'
#
loop_
_entity.id
_entity.type
_entity.pdbx_description
1 polymer ?
#
loop_
_entity_poly.entity_id
_entity_poly.type
_entity_poly.pdbx_seq_one_letter_code
_entity_poly.pdbx_strand_id
1 'polypeptide(L)'
;MKNLFRRLLTTFHRTQPTDTAEDIAAGSQKQPRSLELDALEPRVLFSAAPVEAPADADDTDTVQVDMATPDDGATQQGQVGDSTLLTQEAVNVIAEAAKQRWIDSGISEAQLDALNSITYAVADLGDDQLGQANGTTITIDDDAAGSGAWFVDDTPDDDVEFSLTQPNLLTANAGTDAMGRYDLLSTLLHEQGHALGLIDLTGNGEDVMNGLLSISSRRLPVEAQAEGTAPGSLSGPHFLEAAEWSQTFLKTFGGDNYEEIQHIHVADDGS
;
A
#
# COMPACT_ATOMS: atom_id res chain seq x y z
N MET A 1 -34.19 -2.69 -53.28
CA MET A 1 -35.46 -2.03 -53.65
C MET A 1 -36.46 -3.09 -54.08
N LYS A 2 -37.67 -3.11 -53.49
CA LYS A 2 -38.83 -3.97 -53.84
C LYS A 2 -38.60 -5.48 -53.64
N ASN A 3 -39.54 -6.32 -53.18
CA ASN A 3 -40.82 -6.16 -52.47
C ASN A 3 -41.19 -7.57 -51.98
N LEU A 4 -41.69 -7.76 -50.76
CA LEU A 4 -42.98 -8.47 -50.54
C LEU A 4 -43.47 -8.35 -49.09
N PHE A 5 -44.77 -8.08 -48.97
CA PHE A 5 -45.51 -7.97 -47.71
C PHE A 5 -46.21 -9.32 -47.41
N ARG A 6 -46.25 -9.74 -46.14
CA ARG A 6 -47.43 -10.45 -45.62
C ARG A 6 -47.61 -10.23 -44.11
N ARG A 7 -48.71 -9.57 -43.76
CA ARG A 7 -49.31 -9.59 -42.41
C ARG A 7 -50.06 -10.92 -42.21
N LEU A 8 -50.15 -11.41 -40.96
CA LEU A 8 -51.44 -11.74 -40.32
C LEU A 8 -51.27 -12.12 -38.82
N LEU A 9 -51.94 -11.32 -37.97
CA LEU A 9 -52.61 -11.63 -36.70
C LEU A 9 -52.00 -12.62 -35.68
N THR A 10 -51.57 -12.01 -34.57
CA THR A 10 -51.85 -12.34 -33.16
C THR A 10 -52.82 -13.51 -32.87
N THR A 11 -52.40 -14.41 -31.96
CA THR A 11 -53.29 -15.02 -30.95
C THR A 11 -52.49 -15.25 -29.67
N PHE A 12 -52.91 -14.62 -28.58
CA PHE A 12 -52.43 -14.89 -27.22
C PHE A 12 -52.92 -16.26 -26.76
N HIS A 13 -52.09 -17.05 -26.07
CA HIS A 13 -52.56 -18.02 -25.07
C HIS A 13 -51.66 -17.95 -23.83
N ARG A 14 -52.26 -17.53 -22.71
CA ARG A 14 -51.67 -17.46 -21.38
C ARG A 14 -51.96 -18.79 -20.68
N THR A 15 -50.93 -19.46 -20.18
CA THR A 15 -51.07 -20.48 -19.12
C THR A 15 -50.08 -20.17 -18.00
N GLN A 16 -50.49 -20.49 -16.77
CA GLN A 16 -49.85 -20.21 -15.48
C GLN A 16 -50.14 -21.44 -14.58
N PRO A 17 -49.47 -21.60 -13.42
CA PRO A 17 -48.77 -22.84 -13.09
C PRO A 17 -49.64 -23.93 -12.47
N THR A 18 -49.10 -25.14 -12.41
CA THR A 18 -49.62 -26.24 -11.59
C THR A 18 -48.72 -26.45 -10.37
N ASP A 19 -49.33 -26.37 -9.20
CA ASP A 19 -48.75 -26.64 -7.88
C ASP A 19 -49.26 -28.00 -7.39
N THR A 20 -48.38 -28.85 -6.84
CA THR A 20 -48.72 -30.07 -6.09
C THR A 20 -47.59 -30.45 -5.13
N ALA A 21 -47.83 -30.26 -3.82
CA ALA A 21 -47.25 -31.06 -2.74
C ALA A 21 -47.87 -32.49 -2.74
N GLU A 22 -47.54 -33.50 -1.92
CA GLU A 22 -46.83 -33.64 -0.62
C GLU A 22 -45.82 -34.84 -0.75
N ASP A 23 -44.93 -35.23 0.18
CA ASP A 23 -45.17 -35.62 1.58
C ASP A 23 -43.84 -35.84 2.38
N ILE A 24 -43.85 -35.48 3.68
CA ILE A 24 -42.98 -35.84 4.85
C ILE A 24 -41.77 -36.81 4.69
N ALA A 25 -40.63 -36.69 5.40
CA ALA A 25 -40.08 -35.79 6.44
C ALA A 25 -38.52 -36.04 6.56
N ALA A 26 -37.70 -35.63 7.55
CA ALA A 26 -37.86 -34.96 8.85
C ALA A 26 -36.54 -34.32 9.35
N GLY A 27 -36.61 -33.45 10.38
CA GLY A 27 -35.64 -33.37 11.48
C GLY A 27 -34.26 -32.69 11.27
N SER A 28 -34.17 -31.38 11.53
CA SER A 28 -33.60 -30.87 12.81
C SER A 28 -33.35 -29.36 12.73
N GLN A 29 -33.98 -28.59 13.63
CA GLN A 29 -33.76 -27.15 13.75
C GLN A 29 -32.39 -26.86 14.39
N LYS A 30 -31.67 -25.87 13.88
CA LYS A 30 -30.60 -25.20 14.63
C LYS A 30 -30.64 -23.70 14.31
N GLN A 31 -31.15 -22.92 15.26
CA GLN A 31 -31.13 -21.46 15.20
C GLN A 31 -29.67 -20.95 15.15
N PRO A 32 -29.37 -19.83 14.47
CA PRO A 32 -28.13 -19.12 14.73
C PRO A 32 -28.15 -18.63 16.18
N ARG A 33 -27.11 -18.96 16.96
CA ARG A 33 -26.90 -18.35 18.27
C ARG A 33 -26.43 -16.92 18.07
N SER A 34 -27.07 -15.98 18.73
CA SER A 34 -26.43 -14.70 19.07
C SER A 34 -25.11 -14.99 19.78
N LEU A 35 -24.02 -14.38 19.31
CA LEU A 35 -22.78 -14.33 20.09
C LEU A 35 -22.82 -13.05 20.92
N GLU A 36 -22.91 -13.24 22.22
CA GLU A 36 -22.91 -12.19 23.23
C GLU A 36 -21.54 -11.50 23.23
N LEU A 37 -21.54 -10.16 23.17
CA LEU A 37 -20.33 -9.36 23.26
C LEU A 37 -19.97 -9.21 24.74
N ASP A 38 -19.18 -10.16 25.29
CA ASP A 38 -18.79 -10.16 26.70
C ASP A 38 -17.30 -9.85 26.90
N ALA A 39 -16.99 -9.11 27.97
CA ALA A 39 -15.81 -8.27 28.05
C ALA A 39 -14.51 -9.01 28.43
N LEU A 40 -13.40 -8.60 27.82
CA LEU A 40 -12.04 -8.95 28.26
C LEU A 40 -11.29 -7.70 28.74
N GLU A 41 -11.36 -7.48 30.05
CA GLU A 41 -10.61 -6.45 30.78
C GLU A 41 -9.09 -6.72 30.78
N PRO A 42 -8.22 -5.70 30.64
CA PRO A 42 -6.77 -5.86 30.64
C PRO A 42 -6.22 -6.14 32.06
N ARG A 43 -5.64 -7.33 32.27
CA ARG A 43 -5.00 -7.70 33.55
C ARG A 43 -3.57 -7.16 33.65
N VAL A 44 -3.45 -5.95 34.19
CA VAL A 44 -2.19 -5.47 34.79
C VAL A 44 -1.97 -6.19 36.13
N LEU A 45 -0.85 -6.89 36.29
CA LEU A 45 -0.40 -7.43 37.58
C LEU A 45 0.92 -6.79 38.01
N PHE A 46 0.79 -5.71 38.77
CA PHE A 46 1.84 -5.24 39.67
C PHE A 46 2.06 -6.28 40.78
N SER A 47 3.31 -6.62 41.07
CA SER A 47 3.69 -7.30 42.33
C SER A 47 4.95 -6.62 42.87
N ALA A 48 4.96 -6.32 44.16
CA ALA A 48 5.94 -5.41 44.76
C ALA A 48 6.45 -5.92 46.12
N ALA A 49 7.59 -5.32 46.52
CA ALA A 49 8.20 -5.32 47.87
C ALA A 49 9.06 -6.54 48.28
N PRO A 50 9.99 -6.39 49.25
CA PRO A 50 10.34 -5.18 50.01
C PRO A 50 11.82 -4.73 49.99
N VAL A 51 11.99 -3.54 50.55
CA VAL A 51 13.20 -2.74 50.84
C VAL A 51 14.24 -3.45 51.71
N GLU A 52 15.54 -3.21 51.47
CA GLU A 52 16.52 -3.03 52.55
C GLU A 52 17.70 -2.14 52.11
N ALA A 53 18.21 -1.32 53.04
CA ALA A 53 19.35 -0.42 52.86
C ALA A 53 20.16 -0.36 54.16
N PRO A 54 21.48 -0.11 54.07
CA PRO A 54 22.18 0.60 55.12
C PRO A 54 22.97 1.81 54.60
N ALA A 55 23.30 2.72 55.51
CA ALA A 55 23.99 3.99 55.24
C ALA A 55 25.46 3.98 55.70
N ASP A 56 26.21 4.96 55.20
CA ASP A 56 27.46 5.57 55.71
C ASP A 56 28.52 4.72 56.42
N ALA A 57 29.72 4.69 55.83
CA ALA A 57 30.96 4.97 56.56
C ALA A 57 32.06 5.55 55.65
N ASP A 58 32.60 6.67 56.09
CA ASP A 58 33.83 7.37 55.69
C ASP A 58 35.08 6.46 55.70
N ASP A 59 35.94 6.55 54.67
CA ASP A 59 37.40 6.68 54.85
C ASP A 59 38.08 7.20 53.55
N THR A 60 39.15 7.96 53.73
CA THR A 60 39.98 8.53 52.67
C THR A 60 41.26 7.71 52.48
N ASP A 61 41.61 7.35 51.24
CA ASP A 61 43.03 7.25 50.89
C ASP A 61 43.29 7.73 49.44
N THR A 62 44.50 8.24 49.26
CA THR A 62 45.04 8.85 48.03
C THR A 62 45.93 7.85 47.28
N VAL A 63 46.75 8.33 46.33
CA VAL A 63 47.71 7.56 45.50
C VAL A 63 47.05 6.94 44.24
N GLN A 64 47.47 7.23 43.00
CA GLN A 64 48.51 8.14 42.50
C GLN A 64 48.14 8.68 41.11
N VAL A 65 48.72 9.82 40.73
CA VAL A 65 48.60 10.39 39.38
C VAL A 65 49.38 9.59 38.36
N ASP A 66 48.80 9.39 37.16
CA ASP A 66 49.57 9.21 35.94
C ASP A 66 48.89 9.97 34.78
N MET A 67 49.69 10.72 34.02
CA MET A 67 49.23 11.68 33.00
C MET A 67 49.59 11.18 31.61
N ALA A 68 48.58 10.90 30.76
CA ALA A 68 48.79 10.58 29.35
C ALA A 68 47.62 10.98 28.43
N THR A 69 47.52 12.29 28.16
CA THR A 69 46.93 12.95 26.96
C THR A 69 45.44 12.70 26.57
N PRO A 70 44.76 13.70 25.97
CA PRO A 70 43.36 13.61 25.59
C PRO A 70 43.15 13.02 24.19
N ASP A 71 42.02 12.37 23.96
CA ASP A 71 41.43 12.21 22.62
C ASP A 71 39.89 12.29 22.72
N ASP A 72 39.27 12.87 21.70
CA ASP A 72 38.00 13.59 21.76
C ASP A 72 36.75 12.75 22.10
N GLY A 73 35.79 13.41 22.76
CA GLY A 73 34.48 12.84 23.03
C GLY A 73 33.59 12.80 21.79
N ALA A 74 33.22 11.61 21.34
CA ALA A 74 32.15 11.43 20.37
C ALA A 74 30.78 11.57 21.06
N THR A 75 30.23 12.79 21.03
CA THR A 75 28.79 13.00 21.20
C THR A 75 28.05 12.17 20.14
N GLN A 76 27.04 11.40 20.54
CA GLN A 76 26.04 10.89 19.59
C GLN A 76 25.15 12.06 19.15
N GLN A 77 25.65 12.85 18.19
CA GLN A 77 24.83 13.72 17.38
C GLN A 77 24.14 12.86 16.32
N GLY A 78 22.83 13.05 16.16
CA GLY A 78 22.03 12.25 15.24
C GLY A 78 22.55 12.35 13.80
N GLN A 79 22.44 11.26 13.05
CA GLN A 79 22.71 11.30 11.62
C GLN A 79 21.69 12.23 10.95
N VAL A 80 22.22 13.34 10.46
CA VAL A 80 21.55 14.21 9.49
C VAL A 80 21.41 13.40 8.20
N GLY A 81 20.25 13.50 7.54
CA GLY A 81 19.78 12.57 6.51
C GLY A 81 20.85 12.05 5.55
N ASP A 82 21.03 10.74 5.57
CA ASP A 82 21.63 9.99 4.47
C ASP A 82 20.52 9.69 3.46
N SER A 83 20.81 9.83 2.16
CA SER A 83 19.88 9.43 1.11
C SER A 83 19.95 7.91 1.00
N THR A 84 19.27 7.22 1.92
CA THR A 84 19.35 5.77 2.06
C THR A 84 18.86 5.09 0.79
N LEU A 85 19.80 4.65 -0.06
CA LEU A 85 19.52 3.85 -1.24
C LEU A 85 18.68 2.63 -0.86
N LEU A 86 17.73 2.28 -1.71
CA LEU A 86 16.83 1.16 -1.43
C LEU A 86 17.62 -0.14 -1.29
N THR A 87 17.35 -0.89 -0.22
CA THR A 87 18.05 -2.17 0.03
C THR A 87 17.23 -3.36 -0.46
N GLN A 88 17.92 -4.40 -0.93
CA GLN A 88 17.27 -5.67 -1.31
C GLN A 88 16.52 -6.32 -0.14
N GLU A 89 16.99 -6.12 1.10
CA GLU A 89 16.32 -6.61 2.31
C GLU A 89 14.98 -5.90 2.52
N ALA A 90 14.95 -4.57 2.42
CA ALA A 90 13.71 -3.79 2.48
C ALA A 90 12.71 -4.23 1.40
N VAL A 91 13.15 -4.36 0.14
CA VAL A 91 12.27 -4.84 -0.94
C VAL A 91 11.69 -6.22 -0.63
N ASN A 92 12.49 -7.15 -0.13
CA ASN A 92 12.01 -8.49 0.21
C ASN A 92 10.98 -8.47 1.34
N VAL A 93 11.15 -7.62 2.37
CA VAL A 93 10.20 -7.47 3.48
C VAL A 93 8.87 -6.90 2.98
N ILE A 94 8.91 -5.80 2.23
CA ILE A 94 7.69 -5.17 1.70
C ILE A 94 7.01 -6.06 0.64
N ALA A 95 7.76 -6.86 -0.12
CA ALA A 95 7.21 -7.78 -1.12
C ALA A 95 6.38 -8.91 -0.49
N GLU A 96 6.77 -9.41 0.68
CA GLU A 96 5.97 -10.40 1.43
C GLU A 96 4.67 -9.77 1.95
N ALA A 97 4.71 -8.53 2.45
CA ALA A 97 3.50 -7.80 2.83
C ALA A 97 2.58 -7.53 1.62
N ALA A 98 3.14 -7.10 0.49
CA ALA A 98 2.41 -6.93 -0.78
C ALA A 98 1.72 -8.22 -1.22
N LYS A 99 2.43 -9.36 -1.13
CA LYS A 99 1.89 -10.69 -1.42
C LYS A 99 0.74 -11.04 -0.46
N GLN A 100 0.84 -10.69 0.82
CA GLN A 100 -0.24 -10.91 1.78
C GLN A 100 -1.49 -10.08 1.42
N ARG A 101 -1.36 -8.81 1.04
CA ARG A 101 -2.52 -8.00 0.59
C ARG A 101 -3.17 -8.59 -0.69
N TRP A 102 -2.40 -9.23 -1.58
CA TRP A 102 -2.97 -9.99 -2.71
C TRP A 102 -3.64 -11.31 -2.28
N ILE A 103 -3.11 -12.02 -1.27
CA ILE A 103 -3.81 -13.18 -0.66
C ILE A 103 -5.16 -12.75 -0.10
N ASP A 104 -5.18 -11.63 0.64
CA ASP A 104 -6.38 -11.09 1.27
C ASP A 104 -7.41 -10.56 0.26
N SER A 105 -6.99 -10.15 -0.94
CA SER A 105 -7.89 -9.80 -2.04
C SER A 105 -8.51 -11.02 -2.76
N GLY A 106 -8.08 -12.25 -2.42
CA GLY A 106 -8.73 -13.49 -2.85
C GLY A 106 -8.12 -14.16 -4.08
N ILE A 107 -6.81 -14.02 -4.32
CA ILE A 107 -6.13 -14.76 -5.41
C ILE A 107 -6.23 -16.29 -5.25
N SER A 108 -6.17 -17.00 -6.38
CA SER A 108 -6.15 -18.46 -6.45
C SER A 108 -4.79 -19.08 -6.08
N GLU A 109 -4.76 -20.39 -5.79
CA GLU A 109 -3.52 -21.13 -5.52
C GLU A 109 -2.47 -20.98 -6.65
N ALA A 110 -2.90 -21.04 -7.93
CA ALA A 110 -2.01 -20.87 -9.08
C ALA A 110 -1.43 -19.45 -9.21
N GLN A 111 -2.15 -18.45 -8.70
CA GLN A 111 -1.71 -17.07 -8.63
C GLN A 111 -0.73 -16.86 -7.46
N LEU A 112 -0.98 -17.49 -6.31
CA LEU A 112 -0.03 -17.53 -5.19
C LEU A 112 1.28 -18.25 -5.57
N ASP A 113 1.22 -19.36 -6.30
CA ASP A 113 2.40 -20.05 -6.85
C ASP A 113 3.20 -19.13 -7.78
N ALA A 114 2.53 -18.31 -8.58
CA ALA A 114 3.20 -17.32 -9.43
C ALA A 114 3.91 -16.24 -8.60
N LEU A 115 3.26 -15.69 -7.57
CA LEU A 115 3.90 -14.71 -6.67
C LEU A 115 5.13 -15.31 -5.95
N ASN A 116 5.03 -16.57 -5.49
CA ASN A 116 6.15 -17.29 -4.88
C ASN A 116 7.29 -17.63 -5.87
N SER A 117 7.08 -17.48 -7.18
CA SER A 117 8.12 -17.68 -8.21
C SER A 117 8.91 -16.42 -8.56
N ILE A 118 8.50 -15.25 -8.04
CA ILE A 118 9.11 -13.98 -8.38
C ILE A 118 10.53 -13.87 -7.81
N THR A 119 11.45 -13.40 -8.63
CA THR A 119 12.76 -12.90 -8.20
C THR A 119 12.72 -11.38 -8.11
N TYR A 120 12.97 -10.84 -6.92
CA TYR A 120 13.09 -9.41 -6.69
C TYR A 120 14.53 -8.95 -6.92
N ALA A 121 14.68 -7.75 -7.49
CA ALA A 121 15.95 -7.07 -7.69
C ALA A 121 15.81 -5.57 -7.38
N VAL A 122 16.91 -4.94 -6.98
CA VAL A 122 17.05 -3.48 -6.91
C VAL A 122 18.11 -3.04 -7.91
N ALA A 123 17.78 -2.07 -8.77
CA ALA A 123 18.69 -1.46 -9.73
C ALA A 123 18.10 -0.17 -10.32
N ASP A 124 18.97 0.79 -10.67
CA ASP A 124 18.68 1.96 -11.51
C ASP A 124 17.87 1.55 -12.77
N LEU A 125 16.62 2.04 -12.84
CA LEU A 125 15.71 1.95 -13.98
C LEU A 125 15.65 3.26 -14.79
N GLY A 126 16.18 4.36 -14.26
CA GLY A 126 16.20 5.69 -14.88
C GLY A 126 15.15 6.67 -14.33
N ASP A 127 15.21 7.90 -14.85
CA ASP A 127 14.59 9.10 -14.26
C ASP A 127 13.05 9.09 -14.09
N ASP A 128 12.30 8.13 -14.66
CA ASP A 128 10.83 8.08 -14.65
C ASP A 128 10.21 6.77 -14.14
N GLN A 129 11.00 5.71 -13.89
CA GLN A 129 10.49 4.38 -13.54
C GLN A 129 10.65 4.09 -12.04
N LEU A 130 9.60 3.56 -11.41
CA LEU A 130 9.60 3.12 -10.01
C LEU A 130 9.72 1.60 -9.88
N GLY A 131 9.22 0.87 -10.86
CA GLY A 131 9.26 -0.59 -10.91
C GLY A 131 9.20 -1.12 -12.34
N GLN A 132 9.62 -2.37 -12.50
CA GLN A 132 9.48 -3.11 -13.75
C GLN A 132 9.26 -4.62 -13.50
N ALA A 133 8.09 -5.13 -13.88
CA ALA A 133 7.80 -6.54 -14.01
C ALA A 133 8.14 -7.06 -15.43
N ASN A 134 8.96 -8.11 -15.51
CA ASN A 134 9.30 -8.77 -16.76
C ASN A 134 9.37 -10.30 -16.55
N GLY A 135 8.30 -11.00 -16.93
CA GLY A 135 8.16 -12.43 -16.68
C GLY A 135 8.06 -12.73 -15.18
N THR A 136 9.05 -13.43 -14.63
CA THR A 136 9.14 -13.78 -13.19
C THR A 136 10.16 -12.91 -12.44
N THR A 137 10.59 -11.80 -13.01
CA THR A 137 11.50 -10.84 -12.35
C THR A 137 10.78 -9.53 -12.12
N ILE A 138 10.83 -9.01 -10.90
CA ILE A 138 10.43 -7.65 -10.55
C ILE A 138 11.69 -6.89 -10.15
N THR A 139 12.02 -5.84 -10.88
CA THR A 139 13.05 -4.87 -10.50
C THR A 139 12.36 -3.66 -9.89
N ILE A 140 12.86 -3.18 -8.75
CA ILE A 140 12.48 -1.90 -8.16
C ILE A 140 13.63 -0.92 -8.36
N ASP A 141 13.30 0.31 -8.69
CA ASP A 141 14.27 1.38 -8.88
C ASP A 141 15.00 1.74 -7.57
N ASP A 142 16.31 2.03 -7.63
CA ASP A 142 17.13 2.17 -6.42
C ASP A 142 17.07 3.56 -5.76
N ASP A 143 16.67 4.60 -6.51
CA ASP A 143 16.55 5.98 -6.03
C ASP A 143 15.17 6.65 -6.23
N ALA A 144 14.15 5.87 -6.58
CA ALA A 144 12.76 6.29 -6.77
C ALA A 144 12.59 7.30 -7.93
N ALA A 145 12.99 6.90 -9.14
CA ALA A 145 12.93 7.71 -10.34
C ALA A 145 13.67 9.05 -10.16
N GLY A 146 14.95 8.98 -9.79
CA GLY A 146 15.85 10.13 -9.60
C GLY A 146 15.51 11.05 -8.42
N SER A 147 14.51 10.71 -7.59
CA SER A 147 14.00 11.61 -6.54
C SER A 147 14.68 11.46 -5.17
N GLY A 148 15.30 10.31 -4.92
CA GLY A 148 15.79 9.88 -3.61
C GLY A 148 14.69 9.65 -2.56
N ALA A 149 13.41 9.61 -2.97
CA ALA A 149 12.25 9.78 -2.08
C ALA A 149 11.38 8.52 -1.93
N TRP A 150 11.99 7.35 -1.75
CA TRP A 150 11.26 6.15 -1.29
C TRP A 150 10.70 6.33 0.12
N PHE A 151 9.45 5.92 0.31
CA PHE A 151 8.90 5.52 1.61
C PHE A 151 8.96 4.00 1.71
N VAL A 152 9.76 3.54 2.66
CA VAL A 152 9.81 2.14 3.11
C VAL A 152 9.04 2.11 4.43
N ASP A 153 8.02 1.26 4.49
CA ASP A 153 7.15 1.16 5.66
C ASP A 153 7.73 0.19 6.70
N ASP A 154 7.90 0.64 7.94
CA ASP A 154 8.33 -0.22 9.05
C ASP A 154 7.18 -1.10 9.59
N THR A 155 5.93 -0.77 9.24
CA THR A 155 4.68 -1.42 9.67
C THR A 155 3.77 -1.78 8.47
N PRO A 156 4.27 -2.48 7.42
CA PRO A 156 3.57 -2.67 6.15
C PRO A 156 2.32 -3.57 6.22
N ASP A 157 2.09 -4.24 7.35
CA ASP A 157 0.89 -5.03 7.65
C ASP A 157 -0.28 -4.16 8.14
N ASP A 158 -0.02 -2.90 8.52
CA ASP A 158 -1.03 -1.89 8.79
C ASP A 158 -0.89 -0.66 7.85
N ASP A 159 -1.51 0.46 8.19
CA ASP A 159 -1.61 1.64 7.32
C ASP A 159 -1.64 2.95 8.16
N VAL A 160 -0.99 2.97 9.34
CA VAL A 160 -1.10 4.09 10.31
C VAL A 160 -0.53 5.41 9.80
N GLU A 161 0.40 5.38 8.84
CA GLU A 161 0.95 6.55 8.16
C GLU A 161 -0.07 7.23 7.24
N PHE A 162 -1.19 6.56 6.92
CA PHE A 162 -2.13 7.03 5.90
C PHE A 162 -3.56 7.21 6.44
N SER A 163 -4.39 7.89 5.65
CA SER A 163 -5.85 7.94 5.82
C SER A 163 -6.52 7.50 4.54
N LEU A 164 -7.58 6.69 4.65
CA LEU A 164 -8.42 6.30 3.52
C LEU A 164 -9.11 7.53 2.92
N THR A 165 -8.81 7.84 1.66
CA THR A 165 -9.41 8.97 0.94
C THR A 165 -10.45 8.52 -0.09
N GLN A 166 -10.20 7.38 -0.74
CA GLN A 166 -11.13 6.65 -1.62
C GLN A 166 -11.04 5.13 -1.32
N PRO A 167 -11.95 4.27 -1.83
CA PRO A 167 -12.06 2.87 -1.38
C PRO A 167 -10.78 2.03 -1.40
N ASN A 168 -9.85 2.35 -2.30
CA ASN A 168 -8.56 1.66 -2.46
C ASN A 168 -7.37 2.63 -2.65
N LEU A 169 -7.59 3.93 -2.43
CA LEU A 169 -6.52 4.94 -2.33
C LEU A 169 -6.49 5.51 -0.92
N LEU A 170 -5.30 5.45 -0.33
CA LEU A 170 -4.96 6.06 0.94
C LEU A 170 -3.98 7.20 0.69
N THR A 171 -4.06 8.26 1.49
CA THR A 171 -3.18 9.43 1.39
C THR A 171 -2.41 9.61 2.69
N ALA A 172 -1.11 9.88 2.60
CA ALA A 172 -0.23 10.00 3.76
C ALA A 172 -0.69 11.14 4.69
N ASN A 173 -0.70 10.83 5.99
CA ASN A 173 -1.06 11.75 7.05
C ASN A 173 0.03 12.82 7.18
N ALA A 174 -0.39 14.08 7.37
CA ALA A 174 0.56 15.20 7.43
C ALA A 174 1.54 15.05 8.60
N GLY A 175 2.84 15.11 8.29
CA GLY A 175 3.92 14.95 9.27
C GLY A 175 4.36 13.50 9.55
N THR A 176 3.86 12.52 8.79
CA THR A 176 4.42 11.16 8.74
C THR A 176 5.52 11.05 7.69
N ASP A 177 6.38 10.04 7.79
CA ASP A 177 7.48 9.83 6.85
C ASP A 177 7.02 9.48 5.42
N ALA A 178 5.79 8.96 5.25
CA ALA A 178 5.17 8.73 3.94
C ALA A 178 4.84 10.03 3.17
N MET A 179 4.79 11.18 3.85
CA MET A 179 4.44 12.45 3.22
C MET A 179 5.54 12.93 2.26
N GLY A 180 5.17 13.16 1.00
CA GLY A 180 6.08 13.64 -0.05
C GLY A 180 6.94 12.56 -0.72
N ARG A 181 6.66 11.27 -0.46
CA ARG A 181 7.46 10.13 -0.92
C ARG A 181 6.65 9.15 -1.79
N TYR A 182 7.33 8.32 -2.58
CA TYR A 182 6.70 7.20 -3.30
C TYR A 182 6.59 5.98 -2.37
N ASP A 183 5.40 5.37 -2.27
CA ASP A 183 5.14 4.22 -1.39
C ASP A 183 5.64 2.91 -2.02
N LEU A 184 6.66 2.29 -1.43
CA LEU A 184 7.24 1.04 -1.93
C LEU A 184 6.24 -0.12 -1.92
N LEU A 185 5.30 -0.15 -0.97
CA LEU A 185 4.25 -1.17 -0.92
C LEU A 185 3.36 -1.10 -2.16
N SER A 186 2.92 0.11 -2.54
CA SER A 186 2.14 0.34 -3.77
C SER A 186 2.87 -0.05 -5.04
N THR A 187 4.17 0.23 -5.15
CA THR A 187 4.99 -0.21 -6.28
C THR A 187 5.03 -1.73 -6.36
N LEU A 188 5.35 -2.41 -5.25
CA LEU A 188 5.42 -3.88 -5.25
C LEU A 188 4.07 -4.54 -5.51
N LEU A 189 2.97 -3.96 -5.03
CA LEU A 189 1.62 -4.43 -5.34
C LEU A 189 1.30 -4.33 -6.84
N HIS A 190 1.65 -3.22 -7.49
CA HIS A 190 1.47 -3.01 -8.93
C HIS A 190 2.25 -4.05 -9.76
N GLU A 191 3.54 -4.19 -9.49
CA GLU A 191 4.41 -5.12 -10.23
C GLU A 191 4.03 -6.60 -9.97
N GLN A 192 3.59 -6.94 -8.76
CA GLN A 192 3.01 -8.26 -8.47
C GLN A 192 1.70 -8.47 -9.24
N GLY A 193 0.89 -7.43 -9.44
CA GLY A 193 -0.30 -7.48 -10.28
C GLY A 193 0.00 -7.84 -11.73
N HIS A 194 1.10 -7.34 -12.31
CA HIS A 194 1.56 -7.80 -13.63
C HIS A 194 1.95 -9.28 -13.64
N ALA A 195 2.64 -9.77 -12.60
CA ALA A 195 2.95 -11.20 -12.47
C ALA A 195 1.67 -12.07 -12.39
N LEU A 196 0.60 -11.55 -11.76
CA LEU A 196 -0.73 -12.15 -11.73
C LEU A 196 -1.48 -12.08 -13.08
N GLY A 197 -1.01 -11.30 -14.05
CA GLY A 197 -1.61 -11.15 -15.38
C GLY A 197 -2.50 -9.92 -15.55
N LEU A 198 -2.44 -8.93 -14.64
CA LEU A 198 -3.16 -7.67 -14.75
C LEU A 198 -2.40 -6.67 -15.64
N ILE A 199 -3.11 -6.00 -16.55
CA ILE A 199 -2.55 -4.97 -17.42
C ILE A 199 -2.63 -3.57 -16.79
N ASP A 200 -1.78 -2.68 -17.27
CA ASP A 200 -1.82 -1.25 -16.97
C ASP A 200 -3.18 -0.61 -17.27
N LEU A 201 -3.65 0.19 -16.32
CA LEU A 201 -4.79 1.09 -16.50
C LEU A 201 -4.29 2.52 -16.74
N THR A 202 -4.86 3.18 -17.74
CA THR A 202 -4.48 4.55 -18.12
C THR A 202 -5.25 5.61 -17.32
N GLY A 203 -4.63 6.78 -17.12
CA GLY A 203 -5.17 7.91 -16.34
C GLY A 203 -4.44 8.11 -15.01
N ASN A 204 -5.06 8.81 -14.06
CA ASN A 204 -4.54 9.02 -12.71
C ASN A 204 -5.53 8.39 -11.72
N GLY A 205 -5.60 7.06 -11.74
CA GLY A 205 -6.63 6.28 -11.06
C GLY A 205 -6.24 5.84 -9.65
N GLU A 206 -7.28 5.59 -8.84
CA GLU A 206 -7.19 4.99 -7.50
C GLU A 206 -6.68 3.53 -7.55
N ASP A 207 -6.91 2.85 -8.68
CA ASP A 207 -6.56 1.44 -8.92
C ASP A 207 -5.05 1.18 -8.81
N VAL A 208 -4.68 0.13 -8.08
CA VAL A 208 -3.29 -0.30 -7.90
C VAL A 208 -2.59 -0.58 -9.23
N MET A 209 -3.31 -1.01 -10.27
CA MET A 209 -2.81 -1.26 -11.63
C MET A 209 -2.74 -0.01 -12.52
N ASN A 210 -2.94 1.19 -11.98
CA ASN A 210 -2.74 2.40 -12.74
C ASN A 210 -1.24 2.73 -12.88
N GLY A 211 -0.76 2.86 -14.12
CA GLY A 211 0.67 2.96 -14.45
C GLY A 211 1.39 4.25 -14.00
N LEU A 212 0.72 5.16 -13.30
CA LEU A 212 1.33 6.34 -12.69
C LEU A 212 1.11 6.33 -11.18
N LEU A 213 2.17 6.41 -10.36
CA LEU A 213 2.04 6.60 -8.91
C LEU A 213 2.39 8.05 -8.52
N SER A 214 1.53 8.69 -7.75
CA SER A 214 1.81 9.98 -7.11
C SER A 214 2.49 9.79 -5.75
N ILE A 215 3.32 10.75 -5.35
CA ILE A 215 3.84 10.82 -3.99
C ILE A 215 2.72 10.91 -2.94
N SER A 216 3.02 10.57 -1.68
CA SER A 216 2.08 10.60 -0.54
C SER A 216 0.86 9.69 -0.71
N SER A 217 0.92 8.69 -1.60
CA SER A 217 -0.24 7.88 -2.00
C SER A 217 0.05 6.40 -1.81
N ARG A 218 -0.86 5.67 -1.16
CA ARG A 218 -0.85 4.22 -1.08
C ARG A 218 -2.07 3.65 -1.81
N ARG A 219 -1.85 2.69 -2.71
CA ARG A 219 -2.90 2.00 -3.46
C ARG A 219 -2.96 0.54 -3.05
N LEU A 220 -4.17 0.06 -2.78
CA LEU A 220 -4.42 -1.32 -2.37
C LEU A 220 -5.17 -2.09 -3.47
N PRO A 221 -4.98 -3.41 -3.58
CA PRO A 221 -5.81 -4.25 -4.43
C PRO A 221 -7.24 -4.32 -3.88
N VAL A 222 -8.23 -4.42 -4.77
CA VAL A 222 -9.64 -4.65 -4.38
C VAL A 222 -10.00 -6.15 -4.41
N GLU A 223 -11.07 -6.52 -3.70
CA GLU A 223 -11.59 -7.89 -3.68
C GLU A 223 -11.77 -8.45 -5.11
N ALA A 224 -11.27 -9.66 -5.34
CA ALA A 224 -11.30 -10.38 -6.60
C ALA A 224 -10.67 -9.63 -7.79
N GLN A 225 -9.79 -8.65 -7.58
CA GLN A 225 -9.21 -7.84 -8.67
C GLN A 225 -8.47 -8.68 -9.74
N ALA A 226 -7.78 -9.76 -9.33
CA ALA A 226 -7.12 -10.69 -10.24
C ALA A 226 -8.03 -11.86 -10.69
N GLU A 227 -9.34 -11.84 -10.45
CA GLU A 227 -10.21 -12.95 -10.86
C GLU A 227 -10.21 -13.11 -12.39
N GLY A 228 -9.97 -14.35 -12.85
CA GLY A 228 -9.97 -14.70 -14.27
C GLY A 228 -8.73 -14.28 -15.05
N THR A 229 -7.73 -13.65 -14.42
CA THR A 229 -6.41 -13.46 -15.05
C THR A 229 -5.61 -14.76 -15.09
N ALA A 230 -4.61 -14.83 -15.95
CA ALA A 230 -3.68 -15.95 -16.03
C ALA A 230 -2.26 -15.45 -15.74
N PRO A 231 -1.59 -15.93 -14.67
CA PRO A 231 -0.21 -15.56 -14.40
C PRO A 231 0.71 -15.84 -15.58
N GLY A 232 1.66 -14.93 -15.83
CA GLY A 232 2.58 -15.03 -16.97
C GLY A 232 1.93 -14.91 -18.36
N SER A 233 0.69 -14.43 -18.48
CA SER A 233 0.06 -14.15 -19.78
C SER A 233 0.56 -12.88 -20.46
N LEU A 234 1.20 -11.99 -19.71
CA LEU A 234 1.79 -10.75 -20.21
C LEU A 234 3.12 -11.01 -20.93
N SER A 235 3.52 -10.09 -21.81
CA SER A 235 4.69 -10.28 -22.67
C SER A 235 5.54 -9.01 -22.79
N GLY A 236 6.82 -9.13 -22.44
CA GLY A 236 7.74 -8.00 -22.36
C GLY A 236 7.72 -7.36 -20.97
N PRO A 237 8.47 -6.26 -20.78
CA PRO A 237 8.44 -5.50 -19.54
C PRO A 237 7.17 -4.64 -19.45
N HIS A 238 6.64 -4.57 -18.24
CA HIS A 238 5.64 -3.60 -17.79
C HIS A 238 6.29 -2.73 -16.70
N PHE A 239 5.72 -1.54 -16.43
CA PHE A 239 6.38 -0.51 -15.62
C PHE A 239 5.37 0.33 -14.83
N LEU A 240 5.63 0.53 -13.55
CA LEU A 240 5.10 1.67 -12.82
C LEU A 240 5.97 2.91 -13.02
N GLU A 241 5.37 4.00 -13.52
CA GLU A 241 6.04 5.29 -13.72
C GLU A 241 5.72 6.29 -12.58
N ALA A 242 6.65 7.22 -12.34
CA ALA A 242 6.52 8.30 -11.38
C ALA A 242 5.66 9.46 -11.93
N ALA A 243 4.49 9.72 -11.33
CA ALA A 243 3.56 10.74 -11.84
C ALA A 243 4.11 12.19 -11.77
N GLU A 244 4.94 12.48 -10.76
CA GLU A 244 5.33 13.84 -10.37
C GLU A 244 6.68 14.32 -10.94
N TRP A 245 7.05 13.87 -12.14
CA TRP A 245 8.07 14.55 -12.97
C TRP A 245 7.50 15.34 -14.16
N SER A 246 6.25 15.05 -14.56
CA SER A 246 5.55 15.84 -15.60
C SER A 246 5.19 17.26 -15.15
N GLN A 247 4.87 17.47 -13.87
CA GLN A 247 4.43 18.77 -13.34
C GLN A 247 5.57 19.74 -13.05
N THR A 248 6.76 19.27 -12.65
CA THR A 248 7.94 20.15 -12.49
C THR A 248 8.42 20.66 -13.85
N PHE A 249 8.33 19.86 -14.92
CA PHE A 249 8.56 20.32 -16.28
C PHE A 249 7.52 21.38 -16.71
N LEU A 250 6.24 21.19 -16.37
CA LEU A 250 5.20 22.20 -16.59
C LEU A 250 5.41 23.48 -15.76
N LYS A 251 5.90 23.39 -14.52
CA LYS A 251 6.28 24.57 -13.70
C LYS A 251 7.53 25.30 -14.19
N THR A 252 8.48 24.58 -14.78
CA THR A 252 9.79 25.12 -15.18
C THR A 252 9.81 25.61 -16.64
N PHE A 253 8.99 25.05 -17.52
CA PHE A 253 8.91 25.41 -18.95
C PHE A 253 7.51 25.83 -19.44
N GLY A 254 6.44 25.52 -18.70
CA GLY A 254 5.08 25.98 -18.95
C GLY A 254 4.80 27.30 -18.22
N GLY A 255 5.35 28.39 -18.75
CA GLY A 255 5.25 29.72 -18.16
C GLY A 255 3.82 30.24 -17.97
N ASP A 256 3.64 31.00 -16.89
CA ASP A 256 2.55 31.94 -16.60
C ASP A 256 1.12 31.36 -16.56
N ASN A 257 0.67 31.00 -15.34
CA ASN A 257 -0.61 31.35 -14.69
C ASN A 257 -1.21 30.20 -13.84
N TYR A 258 -0.84 30.14 -12.55
CA TYR A 258 -1.52 29.33 -11.53
C TYR A 258 -1.60 30.04 -10.15
N GLU A 259 -1.67 31.37 -10.17
CA GLU A 259 -1.87 32.24 -8.99
C GLU A 259 -3.37 32.54 -8.69
N GLU A 260 -4.33 31.89 -9.36
CA GLU A 260 -5.78 32.24 -9.24
C GLU A 260 -6.69 31.11 -8.71
N ILE A 261 -6.18 30.17 -7.91
CA ILE A 261 -7.03 29.29 -7.08
C ILE A 261 -6.42 29.16 -5.69
N GLN A 262 -7.26 29.28 -4.64
CA GLN A 262 -6.93 29.26 -3.20
C GLN A 262 -6.43 30.57 -2.55
N HIS A 263 -7.09 31.71 -2.80
CA HIS A 263 -7.44 32.62 -1.69
C HIS A 263 -8.53 33.66 -2.04
N ILE A 264 -9.29 34.06 -1.01
CA ILE A 264 -10.28 35.15 -0.95
C ILE A 264 -11.66 34.84 -1.59
N HIS A 265 -12.57 34.38 -0.74
CA HIS A 265 -14.00 34.65 -0.93
C HIS A 265 -14.48 35.65 0.13
N VAL A 266 -14.81 36.86 -0.34
CA VAL A 266 -15.69 37.88 0.25
C VAL A 266 -15.22 38.59 1.54
N ALA A 267 -15.06 39.91 1.40
CA ALA A 267 -14.74 40.89 2.42
C ALA A 267 -15.91 41.22 3.37
N ASP A 268 -15.57 41.75 4.55
CA ASP A 268 -16.44 42.56 5.40
C ASP A 268 -15.69 43.82 5.89
N ASP A 269 -15.77 44.90 5.11
CA ASP A 269 -15.96 46.29 5.57
C ASP A 269 -16.38 47.16 4.35
N GLY A 270 -16.98 48.35 4.50
CA GLY A 270 -17.44 49.00 5.73
C GLY A 270 -17.12 50.50 5.84
N SER A 271 -17.07 51.25 4.73
CA SER A 271 -17.08 52.73 4.75
C SER A 271 -17.66 53.36 3.48
#